data_AF-T1BWZ9-F1
#
_entry.id   AF-T1BWZ9-F1
#
_cell.length_a   1.000
_cell.length_b   1.000
_cell.length_c   1.000
_cell.angle_alpha   90.00
_cell.angle_beta   90.00
_cell.angle_gamma   90.00
#
_symmetry.space_group_name_H-M   'P 1'
#
loop_
_entity.id
_entity.type
_entity.pdbx_description
1 polymer ?
#
loop_
_entity_poly.entity_id
_entity_poly.type
_entity_poly.pdbx_seq_one_letter_code
_entity_poly.pdbx_strand_id
1 'polypeptide(L)'
;GYVTPVAERLLDENRYDVLWTCGPEVMMRRVAELAGRRDLPVVCSVERQMKCAVGLCDACALGPFHVCVDGPVLRWDQLRDLEEFGRSFRDPAGRRRSYGSGAP
;
A
#
# COMPACT_ATOMS: atom_id res chain seq x y z
N GLY A 1 -4.51 19.79 -0.88
CA GLY A 1 -3.06 19.49 -0.86
C GLY A 1 -2.85 18.00 -0.62
N TYR A 2 -1.63 17.50 -0.74
CA TYR A 2 -1.30 16.09 -0.44
C TYR A 2 -0.86 15.94 1.02
N VAL A 3 -1.05 14.76 1.60
CA VAL A 3 -0.59 14.46 2.97
C VAL A 3 0.93 14.29 3.05
N THR A 4 1.56 13.91 1.94
CA THR A 4 2.97 13.53 1.88
C THR A 4 3.94 14.61 2.37
N PRO A 5 3.81 15.89 1.97
CA PRO A 5 4.70 16.95 2.49
C PRO A 5 4.51 17.21 3.98
N VAL A 6 3.27 17.07 4.49
CA VAL A 6 2.98 17.23 5.92
C VAL A 6 3.58 16.06 6.71
N ALA A 7 3.45 14.83 6.20
CA ALA A 7 4.05 13.65 6.79
C ALA A 7 5.57 13.75 6.86
N GLU A 8 6.23 14.22 5.80
CA GLU A 8 7.68 14.44 5.78
C GLU A 8 8.12 15.42 6.87
N ARG A 9 7.47 16.59 6.95
CA ARG A 9 7.75 17.58 8.01
C ARG A 9 7.57 17.00 9.41
N LEU A 10 6.45 16.31 9.67
CA LEU A 10 6.17 15.74 10.98
C LEU A 10 7.19 14.66 11.38
N LEU A 11 7.63 13.84 10.42
CA LEU A 11 8.67 12.83 10.62
C LEU A 11 10.06 13.44 10.89
N ASP A 12 10.31 14.68 10.46
CA ASP A 12 11.54 15.41 10.77
C ASP A 12 11.51 16.10 12.14
N GLU A 13 10.34 16.60 12.54
CA GLU A 13 10.16 17.37 13.78
C GLU A 13 9.94 16.49 15.01
N ASN A 14 9.52 15.23 14.82
CA ASN A 14 9.06 14.37 15.91
C ASN A 14 9.67 12.97 15.83
N ARG A 15 9.63 12.26 16.96
CA ARG A 15 9.93 10.83 17.03
C ARG A 15 8.64 10.05 17.19
N TYR A 16 8.53 8.96 16.44
CA TYR A 16 7.42 8.02 16.50
C TYR A 16 7.97 6.61 16.65
N ASP A 17 7.16 5.71 17.21
CA ASP A 17 7.53 4.29 17.35
C ASP A 17 7.05 3.46 16.15
N VAL A 18 5.96 3.90 15.49
CA VAL A 18 5.35 3.23 14.34
C VAL A 18 4.56 4.22 13.49
N LEU A 19 4.55 4.02 12.17
CA LEU A 19 3.66 4.72 11.24
C LEU A 19 2.59 3.78 10.69
N TRP A 20 1.35 4.25 10.71
CA TRP A 20 0.20 3.56 10.11
C TRP A 20 -0.31 4.38 8.93
N THR A 21 -0.65 3.70 7.83
CA THR A 21 -1.21 4.38 6.66
C THR A 21 -2.34 3.58 6.01
N CYS A 22 -3.34 4.29 5.52
CA CYS A 22 -4.47 3.80 4.74
C CYS A 22 -4.80 4.82 3.65
N GLY A 23 -5.38 4.37 2.54
CA GLY A 23 -5.72 5.21 1.39
C GLY A 23 -5.04 4.76 0.10
N PRO A 24 -4.92 5.63 -0.92
CA PRO A 24 -4.38 5.23 -2.21
C PRO A 24 -2.97 4.64 -2.08
N GLU A 25 -2.71 3.48 -2.70
CA GLU A 25 -1.41 2.81 -2.56
C GLU A 25 -0.23 3.68 -3.00
N VAL A 26 -0.42 4.56 -3.98
CA VAL A 26 0.60 5.52 -4.42
C VAL A 26 1.01 6.44 -3.27
N MET A 27 0.03 6.91 -2.49
CA MET A 27 0.25 7.73 -1.30
C MET A 27 0.89 6.90 -0.20
N MET A 28 0.35 5.72 0.10
CA MET A 28 0.88 4.83 1.14
C MET A 28 2.34 4.46 0.89
N ARG A 29 2.68 4.06 -0.34
CA ARG A 29 4.06 3.76 -0.74
C ARG A 29 4.99 4.94 -0.47
N ARG A 30 4.58 6.15 -0.86
CA ARG A 30 5.43 7.33 -0.70
C ARG A 30 5.67 7.69 0.77
N VAL A 31 4.65 7.59 1.62
CA VAL A 31 4.79 7.83 3.06
C VAL A 31 5.59 6.70 3.72
N ALA A 32 5.39 5.45 3.33
CA ALA A 32 6.16 4.31 3.81
C ALA A 32 7.64 4.41 3.44
N GLU A 33 7.97 4.89 2.24
CA GLU A 33 9.35 5.18 1.83
C GLU A 33 9.98 6.29 2.67
N LEU A 34 9.22 7.33 3.05
CA LEU A 34 9.72 8.40 3.93
C LEU A 34 10.08 7.86 5.31
N ALA A 35 9.17 7.11 5.92
CA ALA A 35 9.38 6.50 7.23
C ALA A 35 10.46 5.40 7.21
N GLY A 36 10.47 4.57 6.18
CA GLY A 36 11.45 3.49 6.01
C GLY A 36 12.89 3.97 5.89
N ARG A 37 13.14 5.17 5.34
CA ARG A 37 14.48 5.79 5.33
C ARG A 37 14.97 6.22 6.72
N ARG A 38 14.08 6.23 7.72
CA ARG A 38 14.36 6.58 9.12
C ARG A 38 14.29 5.35 10.04
N ASP A 39 14.30 4.15 9.46
CA ASP A 39 14.15 2.87 10.16
C ASP A 39 12.88 2.79 11.04
N LEU A 40 11.86 3.57 10.71
CA LEU A 40 10.57 3.56 11.41
C LEU A 40 9.73 2.37 10.90
N PRO A 41 9.22 1.49 11.79
CA PRO A 41 8.27 0.46 11.39
C PRO A 41 7.02 1.08 10.75
N VAL A 42 6.61 0.52 9.61
CA VAL A 42 5.45 1.00 8.86
C VAL A 42 4.47 -0.15 8.63
N VAL A 43 3.19 0.15 8.85
CA VAL A 43 2.07 -0.74 8.59
C VAL A 43 1.10 -0.08 7.61
N CYS A 44 0.74 -0.81 6.56
CA CYS A 44 -0.15 -0.35 5.50
C CYS A 44 -1.44 -1.17 5.52
N SER A 45 -2.58 -0.49 5.63
CA SER A 45 -3.90 -1.10 5.38
C SER A 45 -4.16 -1.06 3.87
N VAL A 46 -3.87 -2.17 3.20
CA VAL A 46 -3.92 -2.28 1.75
C VAL A 46 -5.35 -2.54 1.26
N GLU A 47 -5.78 -1.77 0.27
CA GLU A 47 -7.08 -1.92 -0.37
C GLU A 47 -6.92 -2.52 -1.78
N ARG A 48 -7.48 -3.70 -2.00
CA ARG A 48 -7.52 -4.39 -3.31
C ARG A 48 -8.95 -4.81 -3.66
N GLN A 49 -9.20 -5.03 -4.95
CA GLN A 49 -10.49 -5.53 -5.42
C GLN A 49 -10.78 -6.91 -4.80
N MET A 50 -11.73 -6.97 -3.87
CA MET A 50 -12.19 -8.24 -3.31
C MET A 50 -13.42 -8.72 -4.08
N LYS A 51 -13.44 -10.01 -4.45
CA LYS A 51 -14.63 -10.68 -5.00
C LYS A 51 -15.09 -11.81 -4.09
N CYS A 52 -14.23 -12.81 -3.87
CA CYS A 52 -14.59 -13.96 -3.03
C CYS A 52 -14.37 -13.74 -1.53
N ALA A 53 -13.39 -12.92 -1.14
CA ALA A 53 -12.97 -12.69 0.25
C ALA A 53 -12.59 -13.98 1.05
N VAL A 54 -12.26 -15.08 0.36
CA VAL A 54 -11.91 -16.38 0.97
C VAL A 54 -10.66 -17.02 0.34
N GLY A 55 -9.84 -16.23 -0.36
CA GLY A 55 -8.56 -16.71 -0.93
C GLY A 55 -8.66 -17.56 -2.20
N LEU A 56 -9.81 -17.55 -2.90
CA LEU A 56 -10.04 -18.43 -4.06
C LEU A 56 -9.85 -17.76 -5.43
N CYS A 57 -10.18 -16.47 -5.55
CA CYS A 57 -10.39 -15.83 -6.87
C CYS A 57 -9.26 -14.94 -7.39
N ASP A 58 -8.20 -14.72 -6.60
CA ASP A 58 -7.06 -13.84 -6.91
C ASP A 58 -7.34 -12.37 -7.26
N ALA A 59 -8.60 -11.93 -7.19
CA ALA A 59 -8.94 -10.52 -7.45
C ALA A 59 -8.18 -9.56 -6.53
N CYS A 60 -7.92 -9.99 -5.29
CA CYS A 60 -7.20 -9.21 -4.28
C CYS A 60 -5.71 -9.56 -4.19
N ALA A 61 -5.14 -10.25 -5.19
CA ALA A 61 -3.73 -10.64 -5.17
C ALA A 61 -2.81 -9.41 -5.21
N LEU A 62 -1.76 -9.46 -4.40
CA LEU A 62 -0.67 -8.48 -4.36
C LEU A 62 0.65 -9.24 -4.16
N GLY A 63 1.41 -9.44 -5.25
CA GLY A 63 2.57 -10.32 -5.21
C GLY A 63 2.18 -11.72 -4.71
N PRO A 64 2.83 -12.24 -3.64
CA PRO A 64 2.51 -13.56 -3.09
C PRO A 64 1.28 -13.57 -2.16
N PHE A 65 0.67 -12.41 -1.87
CA PHE A 65 -0.38 -12.29 -0.85
C PHE A 65 -1.78 -12.27 -1.45
N HIS A 66 -2.71 -12.98 -0.83
CA HIS A 66 -4.14 -12.73 -0.94
C HIS A 66 -4.53 -11.70 0.11
N VAL A 67 -4.73 -10.44 -0.26
CA VAL A 67 -5.05 -9.38 0.71
C VAL A 67 -6.28 -9.68 1.58
N CYS A 68 -7.25 -10.47 1.10
CA CYS A 68 -8.39 -10.90 1.91
C CYS A 68 -8.12 -11.99 2.96
N VAL A 69 -6.98 -12.67 2.89
CA VAL A 69 -6.59 -13.76 3.82
C VAL A 69 -5.32 -13.39 4.59
N ASP A 70 -4.27 -12.95 3.88
CA ASP A 70 -2.98 -12.59 4.45
C ASP A 70 -2.94 -11.14 4.96
N GLY A 71 -3.87 -10.30 4.47
CA GLY A 71 -4.00 -8.89 4.82
C GLY A 71 -5.23 -8.60 5.70
N PRO A 72 -5.86 -7.41 5.57
CA PRO A 72 -5.50 -6.28 4.71
C PRO A 72 -4.32 -5.46 5.26
N VAL A 73 -3.91 -5.72 6.50
CA VAL A 73 -2.86 -4.98 7.20
C VAL A 73 -1.52 -5.67 6.99
N LEU A 74 -0.67 -5.09 6.15
CA LEU A 74 0.63 -5.63 5.77
C LEU A 74 1.75 -4.68 6.19
N ARG A 75 2.90 -5.23 6.59
CA ARG A 75 4.05 -4.44 7.00
C ARG A 75 4.89 -4.00 5.80
N TRP A 76 5.66 -2.94 5.96
CA TRP A 76 6.49 -2.39 4.89
C TRP A 76 7.61 -3.33 4.40
N ASP A 77 8.19 -4.15 5.27
CA ASP A 77 9.15 -5.20 4.90
C ASP A 77 8.54 -6.26 3.95
N GLN A 78 7.23 -6.51 4.05
CA GLN A 78 6.50 -7.41 3.15
C GLN A 78 6.15 -6.75 1.80
N LEU A 79 6.06 -5.42 1.75
CA LEU A 79 5.53 -4.67 0.61
C LEU A 79 6.59 -3.98 -0.26
N ARG A 80 7.70 -3.53 0.33
CA ARG A 80 8.64 -2.58 -0.31
C ARG A 80 9.24 -3.08 -1.62
N ASP A 81 9.46 -4.38 -1.71
CA ASP A 81 10.10 -5.07 -2.84
C ASP A 81 9.07 -5.60 -3.85
N LEU A 82 7.76 -5.45 -3.59
CA LEU A 82 6.72 -5.83 -4.53
C LEU A 82 6.62 -4.80 -5.66
N GLU A 83 6.71 -5.28 -6.90
CA GLU A 83 6.58 -4.44 -8.10
C GLU A 83 5.16 -3.87 -8.29
N GLU A 84 4.16 -4.45 -7.63
CA GLU A 84 2.75 -4.06 -7.80
C GLU A 84 2.33 -2.97 -6.81
N PHE A 85 2.88 -2.94 -5.59
CA PHE A 85 2.42 -2.05 -4.52
C PHE A 85 2.69 -0.58 -4.85
N GLY A 86 1.64 0.23 -4.92
CA GLY A 86 1.69 1.64 -5.30
C GLY A 86 2.00 1.90 -6.77
N ARG A 87 2.00 0.86 -7.62
CA ARG A 87 2.34 0.96 -9.05
C ARG A 87 1.25 0.42 -9.96
N SER A 88 0.60 -0.68 -9.57
CA SER A 88 -0.49 -1.27 -10.35
C SER A 88 -1.59 -1.89 -9.49
N PHE A 89 -2.77 -2.10 -10.09
CA PHE A 89 -3.91 -2.79 -9.49
C PHE A 89 -4.68 -3.62 -10.53
N ARG A 90 -5.58 -4.48 -10.06
CA ARG A 90 -6.53 -5.20 -10.92
C ARG A 90 -7.87 -4.49 -10.87
N ASP A 91 -8.44 -4.19 -12.04
CA ASP A 91 -9.79 -3.63 -12.16
C ASP A 91 -10.88 -4.69 -11.84
N PRO A 92 -12.16 -4.33 -11.75
CA PRO A 92 -13.24 -5.29 -11.47
C PRO A 92 -13.33 -6.46 -12.46
N ALA A 93 -12.81 -6.31 -13.69
CA ALA A 93 -12.73 -7.41 -14.66
C ALA A 93 -11.46 -8.26 -14.51
N GLY A 94 -10.56 -7.92 -13.59
CA GLY A 94 -9.31 -8.63 -13.32
C GLY A 94 -8.12 -8.17 -14.15
N ARG A 95 -8.27 -7.14 -14.99
CA ARG A 95 -7.18 -6.63 -15.83
C ARG A 95 -6.22 -5.79 -15.01
N ARG A 96 -4.91 -5.99 -15.18
CA ARG A 96 -3.89 -5.17 -14.52
C ARG A 96 -3.84 -3.77 -15.15
N ARG A 97 -3.87 -2.74 -14.30
CA ARG A 97 -3.81 -1.31 -14.63
C ARG A 97 -2.71 -0.65 -13.82
N SER A 98 -2.01 0.32 -14.39
CA SER A 98 -1.05 1.15 -13.66
C SER A 98 -1.73 2.34 -13.02
N TYR A 99 -1.28 2.75 -11.83
CA TYR A 99 -1.69 4.05 -11.30
C TYR A 99 -1.13 5.18 -12.18
N GLY A 100 -1.95 6.19 -12.46
CA GLY A 100 -1.55 7.35 -13.26
C GLY A 100 -1.77 7.25 -14.78
N SER A 101 -2.19 6.10 -15.32
CA SER A 101 -2.49 5.95 -16.76
C SER A 101 -3.88 6.47 -17.17
N GLY A 102 -4.53 7.31 -16.37
CA GLY A 102 -5.89 7.81 -16.64
C GLY A 102 -6.97 6.72 -16.68
N ALA A 103 -6.66 5.51 -16.22
CA ALA A 103 -7.67 4.48 -16.01
C ALA A 103 -8.52 4.86 -14.77
N PRO A 104 -9.86 4.73 -14.84
CA PRO A 104 -10.72 4.95 -13.68
C PRO A 104 -10.38 4.01 -12.52
#